data_AF-D0N7R0-F1
#
_entry.id   AF-D0N7R0-F1
#
_cell.length_a   1.000
_cell.length_b   1.000
_cell.length_c   1.000
_cell.angle_alpha   90.00
_cell.angle_beta   90.00
_cell.angle_gamma   90.00
#
_symmetry.space_group_name_H-M   'P 1'
#
loop_
_entity.id
_entity.type
_entity.pdbx_description
1 polymer ?
#
loop_
_entity_poly.entity_id
_entity_poly.type
_entity_poly.pdbx_seq_one_letter_code
_entity_poly.pdbx_strand_id
1 'polypeptide(L)'
;MRRFCWRERSEKLNWRLLGALDVSDVVRRGDPAVLEPYALHITFARLPNTLKDPTTRDAWFLVRVLQLAMEYLLYMRARDGDVLESLSQELRQVEQERDELVVSTQKWKSKARVGDKQVEKLHQVLQNIAKLLQIHGYVFL
;
A
#
# COMPACT_ATOMS: atom_id res chain seq x y z
N MET A 1 7.21 1.22 -16.64
CA MET A 1 7.85 0.13 -15.87
C MET A 1 9.35 0.12 -16.14
N ARG A 2 10.19 0.36 -15.13
CA ARG A 2 11.64 0.18 -15.26
C ARG A 2 11.94 -1.31 -15.33
N ARG A 3 12.56 -1.76 -16.42
CA ARG A 3 13.02 -3.16 -16.55
C ARG A 3 14.21 -3.38 -15.64
N PHE A 4 14.31 -4.57 -15.09
CA PHE A 4 15.49 -4.97 -14.31
C PHE A 4 16.72 -5.05 -15.21
N CYS A 5 17.85 -4.52 -14.74
CA CYS A 5 19.16 -4.70 -15.36
C CYS A 5 20.23 -4.87 -14.27
N TRP A 6 21.16 -5.77 -14.52
CA TRP A 6 22.34 -5.95 -13.65
C TRP A 6 23.24 -4.73 -13.75
N ARG A 7 23.68 -4.22 -12.60
CA ARG A 7 24.64 -3.11 -12.56
C ARG A 7 26.08 -3.62 -12.55
N GLU A 8 26.97 -2.81 -13.12
CA GLU A 8 28.39 -3.05 -12.96
C GLU A 8 28.80 -2.88 -11.49
N ARG A 9 29.62 -3.81 -10.99
CA ARG A 9 30.14 -3.79 -9.63
C ARG A 9 31.40 -2.92 -9.57
N SER A 10 31.25 -1.73 -9.02
CA SER A 10 32.28 -0.70 -8.95
C SER A 10 32.80 -0.46 -7.54
N GLU A 11 32.04 -0.84 -6.51
CA GLU A 11 32.40 -0.55 -5.13
C GLU A 11 33.57 -1.40 -4.66
N LYS A 12 34.43 -0.83 -3.81
CA LYS A 12 35.55 -1.59 -3.22
C LYS A 12 35.04 -2.42 -2.05
N LEU A 13 35.52 -3.65 -1.94
CA LEU A 13 35.21 -4.48 -0.79
C LEU A 13 35.83 -3.88 0.48
N ASN A 14 35.01 -3.69 1.51
CA ASN A 14 35.43 -3.12 2.77
C ASN A 14 35.77 -4.24 3.75
N TRP A 15 37.03 -4.68 3.72
CA TRP A 15 37.51 -5.74 4.59
C TRP A 15 37.44 -5.40 6.07
N ARG A 16 37.53 -4.11 6.44
CA ARG A 16 37.40 -3.68 7.84
C ARG A 16 35.97 -3.87 8.34
N LEU A 17 34.98 -3.51 7.51
CA LEU A 17 33.57 -3.77 7.80
C LEU A 17 33.36 -5.27 7.96
N LEU A 18 33.72 -6.07 6.94
CA LEU A 18 33.52 -7.52 6.95
C LEU A 18 34.22 -8.22 8.12
N GLY A 19 35.41 -7.75 8.50
CA GLY A 19 36.17 -8.29 9.63
C GLY A 19 35.56 -7.95 11.01
N ALA A 20 34.69 -6.94 11.09
CA ALA A 20 33.95 -6.60 12.30
C ALA A 20 32.68 -7.45 12.49
N LEU A 21 32.29 -8.25 11.49
CA LEU A 21 31.13 -9.14 11.57
C LEU A 21 31.44 -10.35 12.44
N ASP A 22 30.84 -10.43 13.63
CA ASP A 22 30.82 -11.65 14.42
C ASP A 22 29.74 -12.61 13.91
N VAL A 23 30.15 -13.54 13.05
CA VAL A 23 29.26 -14.55 12.47
C VAL A 23 28.64 -15.44 13.55
N SER A 24 29.36 -15.73 14.63
CA SER A 24 28.87 -16.60 15.70
C SER A 24 27.76 -15.92 16.49
N ASP A 25 27.93 -14.63 16.79
CA ASP A 25 26.89 -13.84 17.45
C ASP A 25 25.64 -13.71 16.58
N VAL A 26 25.80 -13.44 15.28
CA VAL A 26 24.67 -13.33 14.35
C VAL A 26 23.87 -14.63 14.26
N VAL A 27 24.55 -15.77 14.10
CA VAL A 27 23.87 -17.09 14.05
C VAL A 27 23.14 -17.37 15.36
N ARG A 28 23.78 -17.07 16.50
CA ARG A 28 23.18 -17.27 17.82
C ARG A 28 21.96 -16.39 18.05
N ARG A 29 22.00 -15.14 17.60
CA ARG A 29 20.90 -14.17 17.75
C ARG A 29 19.76 -14.45 16.77
N GLY A 30 20.05 -15.06 15.63
CA GLY A 30 19.05 -15.36 14.59
C GLY A 30 18.41 -14.11 13.99
N ASP A 31 19.03 -12.94 14.17
CA ASP A 31 18.50 -11.65 13.74
C ASP A 31 19.13 -11.26 12.38
N PRO A 32 18.37 -11.37 11.27
CA PRO A 32 18.88 -11.03 9.95
C PRO A 32 19.10 -9.53 9.75
N ALA A 33 18.52 -8.66 10.58
CA ALA A 33 18.72 -7.21 10.47
C ALA A 33 20.18 -6.82 10.69
N VAL A 34 20.92 -7.57 11.53
CA VAL A 34 22.35 -7.35 11.77
C VAL A 34 23.18 -7.55 10.50
N LEU A 35 22.69 -8.36 9.55
CA LEU A 35 23.39 -8.62 8.28
C LEU A 35 23.11 -7.57 7.21
N GLU A 36 22.08 -6.74 7.34
CA GLU A 36 21.64 -5.82 6.28
C GLU A 36 22.76 -4.88 5.80
N PRO A 37 23.56 -4.22 6.67
CA PRO A 37 24.65 -3.35 6.24
C PRO A 37 25.72 -4.09 5.44
N TYR A 38 26.01 -5.34 5.83
CA TYR A 38 27.01 -6.20 5.19
C TYR A 38 26.49 -6.73 3.85
N ALA A 39 25.23 -7.16 3.81
CA ALA A 39 24.59 -7.68 2.61
C ALA A 39 24.54 -6.61 1.51
N LEU A 40 24.17 -5.37 1.85
CA LEU A 40 24.17 -4.26 0.89
C LEU A 40 25.58 -3.96 0.37
N HIS A 41 26.57 -3.87 1.26
CA HIS A 41 27.96 -3.63 0.88
C HIS A 41 28.51 -4.74 -0.03
N ILE A 42 28.29 -6.01 0.32
CA ILE A 42 28.72 -7.15 -0.50
C ILE A 42 28.00 -7.13 -1.84
N THR A 43 26.70 -6.82 -1.88
CA THR A 43 25.90 -6.88 -3.12
C THR A 43 26.47 -6.00 -4.22
N PHE A 44 27.04 -4.83 -3.93
CA PHE A 44 27.55 -3.92 -4.97
C PHE A 44 29.07 -3.90 -5.11
N ALA A 45 29.78 -4.65 -4.26
CA ALA A 45 31.23 -4.74 -4.28
C ALA A 45 31.78 -5.49 -5.51
N ARG A 46 32.88 -4.96 -6.06
CA ARG A 46 33.71 -5.60 -7.06
C ARG A 46 34.52 -6.72 -6.42
N LEU A 47 34.36 -7.93 -6.97
CA LEU A 47 35.07 -9.11 -6.49
C LEU A 47 36.35 -9.36 -7.30
N PRO A 48 37.38 -10.01 -6.71
CA PRO A 48 38.61 -10.34 -7.43
C PRO A 48 38.35 -11.25 -8.64
N ASN A 49 38.91 -10.91 -9.80
CA ASN A 49 38.70 -11.65 -11.05
C ASN A 49 39.67 -12.82 -11.26
N THR A 50 40.77 -12.89 -10.50
CA THR A 50 41.85 -13.85 -10.73
C THR A 50 42.23 -14.58 -9.45
N LEU A 51 41.68 -15.77 -9.26
CA LEU A 51 42.01 -16.62 -8.11
C LEU A 51 42.69 -17.85 -8.66
N LYS A 52 43.96 -18.02 -8.31
CA LYS A 52 44.80 -19.13 -8.76
C LYS A 52 44.41 -20.45 -8.10
N ASP A 53 43.76 -20.37 -6.93
CA ASP A 53 43.30 -21.52 -6.15
C ASP A 53 41.85 -21.92 -6.53
N PRO A 54 41.59 -23.19 -6.92
CA PRO A 54 40.26 -23.67 -7.30
C PRO A 54 39.19 -23.52 -6.21
N THR A 55 39.53 -23.85 -4.97
CA THR A 55 38.58 -23.80 -3.83
C THR A 55 38.12 -22.36 -3.59
N THR A 56 39.08 -21.43 -3.62
CA THR A 56 38.81 -20.01 -3.48
C THR A 56 37.98 -19.48 -4.65
N ARG A 57 38.29 -19.89 -5.89
CA ARG A 57 37.52 -19.51 -7.08
C ARG A 57 36.05 -19.91 -6.96
N ASP A 58 35.76 -21.13 -6.52
CA ASP A 58 34.39 -21.65 -6.42
C ASP A 58 33.60 -20.90 -5.32
N ALA A 59 34.24 -20.57 -4.19
CA ALA A 59 33.63 -19.72 -3.16
C ALA A 59 33.26 -18.33 -3.70
N TRP A 60 34.14 -17.67 -4.45
CA TRP A 60 33.83 -16.38 -5.06
C TRP A 60 32.78 -16.46 -6.17
N PHE A 61 32.64 -17.60 -6.84
CA PHE A 61 31.53 -17.82 -7.77
C PHE A 61 30.19 -17.84 -7.03
N LEU A 62 30.11 -18.55 -5.89
CA LEU A 62 28.92 -18.54 -5.03
C LEU A 62 28.59 -17.13 -4.55
N VAL A 63 29.58 -16.34 -4.12
CA VAL A 63 29.35 -14.94 -3.73
C VAL A 63 28.77 -14.14 -4.90
N ARG A 64 29.29 -14.31 -6.13
CA ARG A 64 28.71 -13.63 -7.32
C ARG A 64 27.24 -14.00 -7.53
N VAL A 65 26.89 -15.28 -7.44
CA VAL A 65 25.49 -15.74 -7.55
C VAL A 65 24.63 -15.10 -6.47
N LEU A 66 25.12 -15.05 -5.22
CA LEU A 66 24.41 -14.40 -4.12
C LEU A 66 24.24 -12.89 -4.34
N GLN A 67 25.26 -12.21 -4.85
CA GLN A 67 25.13 -10.78 -5.15
C GLN A 67 24.11 -10.52 -6.26
N LEU A 68 23.99 -11.41 -7.26
CA LEU A 68 22.96 -11.31 -8.30
C LEU A 68 21.58 -11.57 -7.69
N ALA A 69 21.44 -12.64 -6.90
CA ALA A 69 20.18 -12.94 -6.22
C ALA A 69 19.72 -11.75 -5.35
N MET A 70 20.63 -11.17 -4.57
CA MET A 70 20.32 -10.04 -3.69
C MET A 70 19.95 -8.76 -4.48
N GLU A 71 20.66 -8.44 -5.56
CA GLU A 71 20.31 -7.28 -6.39
C GLU A 71 18.93 -7.43 -7.03
N TYR A 72 18.57 -8.65 -7.47
CA TYR A 72 17.23 -8.92 -7.99
C TYR A 72 16.15 -8.81 -6.91
N LEU A 73 16.41 -9.35 -5.71
CA LEU A 73 15.48 -9.23 -4.58
C LEU A 73 15.26 -7.77 -4.16
N LEU A 74 16.31 -6.95 -4.16
CA LEU A 74 16.22 -5.52 -3.88
C LEU A 74 15.38 -4.79 -4.95
N TYR A 75 15.55 -5.15 -6.22
CA TYR A 75 14.71 -4.61 -7.30
C TYR A 75 13.23 -5.01 -7.12
N MET A 76 12.95 -6.28 -6.85
CA MET A 76 11.59 -6.76 -6.60
C MET A 76 10.96 -6.05 -5.42
N ARG A 77 11.69 -5.92 -4.30
CA ARG A 77 11.25 -5.18 -3.11
C ARG A 77 10.92 -3.72 -3.43
N ALA A 78 11.75 -3.03 -4.20
CA ALA A 78 11.50 -1.64 -4.60
C ALA A 78 10.23 -1.54 -5.47
N ARG A 79 10.11 -2.41 -6.48
CA ARG A 79 8.95 -2.46 -7.37
C ARG A 79 7.65 -2.72 -6.60
N ASP A 80 7.66 -3.70 -5.71
CA ASP A 80 6.48 -4.06 -4.93
C ASP A 80 6.15 -2.95 -3.91
N GLY A 81 7.17 -2.22 -3.40
CA GLY A 81 6.98 -0.99 -2.63
C GLY A 81 6.22 0.09 -3.40
N ASP A 82 6.62 0.38 -4.64
CA ASP A 82 5.93 1.34 -5.51
C ASP A 82 4.46 0.93 -5.75
N VAL A 83 4.20 -0.36 -5.96
CA VAL A 83 2.85 -0.90 -6.15
C VAL A 83 2.01 -0.75 -4.88
N LEU A 84 2.56 -1.09 -3.72
CA LEU A 84 1.88 -0.94 -2.44
C LEU A 84 1.56 0.52 -2.12
N GLU A 85 2.45 1.45 -2.46
CA GLU A 85 2.20 2.87 -2.31
C GLU A 85 1.04 3.35 -3.20
N SER A 86 1.01 2.94 -4.47
CA SER A 86 -0.09 3.24 -5.40
C SER A 86 -1.43 2.73 -4.87
N LEU A 87 -1.50 1.46 -4.48
CA LEU A 87 -2.70 0.85 -3.93
C LEU A 87 -3.15 1.54 -2.63
N SER A 88 -2.20 1.97 -1.79
CA SER A 88 -2.51 2.72 -0.58
C SER A 88 -3.10 4.10 -0.89
N GLN A 89 -2.65 4.76 -1.96
CA GLN A 89 -3.21 6.03 -2.41
C GLN A 89 -4.62 5.85 -2.99
N GLU A 90 -4.82 4.83 -3.84
CA GLU A 90 -6.14 4.48 -4.39
C GLU A 90 -7.15 4.14 -3.29
N LEU A 91 -6.74 3.36 -2.29
CA LEU A 91 -7.59 3.03 -1.14
C LEU A 91 -8.04 4.29 -0.40
N ARG A 92 -7.13 5.24 -0.14
CA ARG A 92 -7.46 6.51 0.52
C ARG A 92 -8.46 7.34 -0.28
N GLN A 93 -8.34 7.34 -1.61
CA GLN A 93 -9.30 8.04 -2.48
C GLN A 93 -10.69 7.42 -2.37
N VAL A 94 -10.79 6.10 -2.43
CA VAL A 94 -12.07 5.37 -2.29
C VAL A 94 -12.68 5.58 -0.90
N GLU A 95 -11.87 5.60 0.15
CA GLU A 95 -12.33 5.91 1.51
C GLU A 95 -12.90 7.34 1.61
N GLN A 96 -12.25 8.31 0.97
CA GLN A 96 -12.74 9.68 0.90
C GLN A 96 -14.07 9.76 0.13
N GLU A 97 -14.16 9.13 -1.04
CA GLU A 97 -15.40 9.07 -1.83
C GLU A 97 -16.55 8.43 -1.05
N ARG A 98 -16.27 7.33 -0.32
CA ARG A 98 -17.23 6.70 0.58
C ARG A 98 -17.74 7.69 1.62
N ASP A 99 -16.85 8.44 2.26
CA ASP A 99 -17.23 9.39 3.31
C ASP A 99 -18.08 10.54 2.76
N GLU A 100 -17.75 11.04 1.56
CA GLU A 100 -18.55 12.05 0.85
C GLU A 100 -19.95 11.53 0.48
N LEU A 101 -20.05 10.27 0.03
CA LEU A 101 -21.32 9.61 -0.26
C LEU A 101 -22.16 9.39 1.01
N VAL A 102 -21.54 9.03 2.13
CA VAL A 102 -22.22 8.89 3.43
C VAL A 102 -22.81 10.23 3.87
N VAL A 103 -22.04 11.31 3.80
CA VAL A 103 -22.52 12.66 4.12
C VAL A 103 -23.67 13.08 3.20
N SER A 104 -23.53 12.84 1.90
CA SER A 104 -24.57 13.14 0.91
C SER A 104 -25.85 12.37 1.18
N THR A 105 -25.75 11.07 1.51
CA THR A 105 -26.88 10.21 1.85
C THR A 105 -27.61 10.70 3.09
N GLN A 106 -26.89 11.11 4.13
CA GLN A 106 -27.49 11.71 5.33
C GLN A 106 -28.23 13.01 5.01
N LYS A 107 -27.66 13.86 4.15
CA LYS A 107 -28.28 15.11 3.68
C LYS A 107 -29.55 14.86 2.87
N TRP A 108 -29.57 13.87 1.98
CA TRP A 108 -30.77 13.51 1.23
C TRP A 108 -31.84 12.89 2.14
N LYS A 109 -31.44 12.05 3.09
CA LYS A 109 -32.36 11.46 4.08
C LYS A 109 -33.03 12.53 4.95
N SER A 110 -32.30 13.57 5.36
CA SER A 110 -32.89 14.68 6.12
C SER A 110 -33.86 15.51 5.28
N LYS A 111 -33.52 15.80 4.03
CA LYS A 111 -34.43 16.48 3.09
C LYS A 111 -35.71 15.68 2.82
N ALA A 112 -35.59 14.38 2.57
CA ALA A 112 -36.74 13.49 2.36
C ALA A 112 -37.70 13.53 3.55
N ARG A 113 -37.17 13.42 4.79
CA ARG A 113 -37.98 13.54 6.01
C ARG A 113 -38.72 14.88 6.14
N VAL A 114 -38.12 15.97 5.68
CA VAL A 114 -38.79 17.29 5.67
C VAL A 114 -39.90 17.30 4.63
N GLY A 115 -39.66 16.74 3.44
CA GLY A 115 -40.67 16.57 2.39
C GLY A 115 -41.86 15.73 2.86
N ASP A 116 -41.61 14.57 3.47
CA ASP A 116 -42.65 13.69 4.00
C ASP A 116 -43.54 14.43 5.01
N LYS A 117 -42.94 15.19 5.94
CA LYS A 117 -43.68 16.02 6.90
C LYS A 117 -44.52 17.11 6.22
N GLN A 118 -44.06 17.68 5.12
CA GLN A 118 -44.84 18.68 4.36
C GLN A 118 -46.02 18.03 3.64
N VAL A 119 -45.81 16.85 3.04
CA VAL A 119 -46.87 16.08 2.39
C VAL A 119 -47.96 15.68 3.39
N GLU A 120 -47.57 15.21 4.57
CA GLU A 120 -48.52 14.82 5.62
C GLU A 120 -49.33 16.02 6.13
N LYS A 121 -48.70 17.18 6.33
CA LYS A 121 -49.40 18.42 6.66
C LYS A 121 -50.40 18.83 5.57
N LEU A 122 -50.01 18.76 4.30
CA LEU A 122 -50.89 19.08 3.18
C LEU A 122 -52.08 18.12 3.12
N HIS A 123 -51.84 16.82 3.29
CA HIS A 123 -52.89 15.81 3.34
C HIS A 123 -53.90 16.10 4.46
N GLN A 124 -53.42 16.47 5.65
CA GLN A 124 -54.29 16.84 6.78
C GLN A 124 -55.14 18.08 6.47
N VAL A 125 -54.57 19.10 5.82
CA VAL A 125 -55.32 20.30 5.41
C VAL A 125 -56.41 19.93 4.40
N LEU A 126 -56.08 19.14 3.38
CA LEU A 126 -57.04 18.70 2.36
C LEU A 126 -58.18 17.86 2.97
N GLN A 127 -57.87 16.95 3.90
CA GLN A 127 -58.88 16.21 4.64
C GLN A 127 -59.81 17.12 5.45
N ASN A 128 -59.27 18.14 6.10
CA ASN A 128 -60.06 19.09 6.88
C ASN A 128 -61.00 19.90 5.97
N ILE A 129 -60.51 20.36 4.81
CA ILE A 129 -61.33 21.05 3.80
C ILE A 129 -62.45 20.12 3.29
N ALA A 130 -62.15 18.88 2.95
CA ALA A 130 -63.14 17.91 2.47
C ALA A 130 -64.26 17.67 3.51
N LYS A 131 -63.89 17.54 4.79
CA LYS A 131 -64.85 17.42 5.90
C LYS A 131 -65.73 18.67 6.03
N LEU A 132 -65.14 19.86 5.94
CA LEU A 132 -65.90 21.13 5.99
C LEU A 132 -66.91 21.24 4.84
N LEU A 133 -66.51 20.85 3.63
CA LEU A 133 -67.39 20.84 2.45
C LEU A 133 -68.55 19.83 2.61
N GLN A 134 -68.28 18.65 3.19
CA GLN A 134 -69.33 17.67 3.53
C GLN A 134 -70.32 18.22 4.57
N ILE A 135 -69.85 18.94 5.59
CA ILE A 135 -70.70 19.53 6.62
C ILE A 135 -71.59 20.66 6.06
N HIS A 136 -71.06 21.47 5.13
CA HIS A 136 -71.81 22.57 4.51
C HIS A 136 -72.72 22.14 3.34
N GLY A 137 -72.91 20.83 3.13
CA GLY A 137 -73.95 20.31 2.23
C GLY A 137 -73.67 20.44 0.74
N TYR A 138 -72.42 20.66 0.31
CA TYR A 138 -72.06 20.55 -1.10
C TYR A 138 -71.87 19.08 -1.49
N VAL A 139 -72.99 18.41 -1.81
CA VAL A 139 -73.00 17.18 -2.60
C VAL A 139 -72.52 17.56 -4.01
N PHE A 140 -71.28 17.20 -4.37
CA PHE A 140 -70.89 17.14 -5.76
C PHE A 140 -71.59 15.92 -6.39
N LEU A 141 -72.67 16.17 -7.13
CA LEU A 141 -73.05 15.38 -8.30
C LEU A 141 -71.99 15.55 -9.39
#